data_AF-A0A1Y1JC04-F1
#
_entry.id   AF-A0A1Y1JC04-F1
#
_cell.length_a   1.000
_cell.length_b   1.000
_cell.length_c   1.000
_cell.angle_alpha   90.00
_cell.angle_beta   90.00
_cell.angle_gamma   90.00
#
_symmetry.space_group_name_H-M   'P 1'
#
loop_
_entity.id
_entity.type
_entity.pdbx_description
1 polymer ?
#
loop_
_entity_poly.entity_id
_entity_poly.type
_entity_poly.pdbx_seq_one_letter_code
_entity_poly.pdbx_strand_id
1 'polypeptide(L)'
;MKIWWWVQMCAGRGTCKPVLKGSRFHFSLMTNRICEMQKDRGIFEKLVQVGKYNVEKNGDDEKDCINGSAMNKENFKKYSEYIKKDYDMLKKKLRDAKENYFKGSYEEHLFDCIQNNDYKDLIIADVIYEKEKNVLCIGEGNLSFSTLIQKNLSSCKVVATSMENEKTLKKNFGNVFSKNLKILESHGGIYVPEINVETIYEQFPENTFDVIIFNFPFVLPSNDFIQSKWKIQIDKLMDDKTSYMKYYKKSEYFLLNKLFYWLFKNSSILLKHNGFLHVRVNDKYLTCDFSNTFSLSLVQKIDFSNSYMVYKSLRYIPSMMYNSSSFRNDSSSSSSNSNSKKNVMFTSHGKIFKTFKMAHTSTLIFQKGTPPPKDDHR
;
A
#
# COMPACT_ATOMS: atom_id res chain seq x y z
N MET A 1 -30.87 -11.72 13.34
CA MET A 1 -31.06 -11.58 11.87
C MET A 1 -29.72 -11.77 11.19
N LYS A 2 -29.57 -12.81 10.35
CA LYS A 2 -28.39 -13.04 9.50
C LYS A 2 -28.85 -12.88 8.06
N ILE A 3 -28.20 -12.02 7.28
CA ILE A 3 -28.46 -11.94 5.84
C ILE A 3 -27.46 -12.87 5.15
N TRP A 4 -28.00 -13.72 4.29
CA TRP A 4 -27.31 -14.78 3.56
C TRP A 4 -27.75 -14.69 2.10
N TRP A 5 -26.89 -15.14 1.18
CA TRP A 5 -27.05 -15.10 -0.30
C TRP A 5 -26.85 -13.72 -0.92
N TRP A 6 -26.22 -13.57 -2.09
CA TRP A 6 -26.03 -14.53 -3.18
C TRP A 6 -24.59 -14.99 -3.45
N VAL A 7 -24.42 -16.29 -3.73
CA VAL A 7 -23.36 -16.86 -4.58
C VAL A 7 -24.06 -17.86 -5.49
N GLN A 8 -23.95 -17.73 -6.81
CA GLN A 8 -24.45 -18.73 -7.74
C GLN A 8 -23.31 -19.24 -8.64
N MET A 9 -23.09 -20.55 -8.61
CA MET A 9 -22.04 -21.20 -9.37
C MET A 9 -22.46 -21.41 -10.82
N CYS A 10 -21.54 -21.17 -11.76
CA CYS A 10 -21.58 -21.80 -13.08
C CYS A 10 -20.36 -22.71 -13.22
N ALA A 11 -20.58 -24.02 -13.06
CA ALA A 11 -19.55 -25.03 -13.27
C ALA A 11 -19.45 -25.38 -14.77
N GLY A 12 -18.42 -24.88 -15.45
CA GLY A 12 -18.09 -25.25 -16.83
C GLY A 12 -16.72 -25.92 -16.89
N ARG A 13 -16.66 -27.23 -17.19
CA ARG A 13 -15.38 -27.92 -17.39
C ARG A 13 -14.81 -27.58 -18.77
N GLY A 14 -13.71 -26.83 -18.80
CA GLY A 14 -12.93 -26.57 -20.01
C GLY A 14 -11.43 -26.61 -19.72
N THR A 15 -10.73 -27.65 -20.19
CA THR A 15 -9.29 -27.85 -19.97
C THR A 15 -8.44 -27.00 -20.92
N CYS A 16 -8.41 -25.68 -20.69
CA CYS A 16 -7.51 -24.77 -21.40
C CYS A 16 -6.11 -24.76 -20.75
N LYS A 17 -5.14 -25.42 -21.39
CA LYS A 17 -3.71 -25.27 -21.05
C LYS A 17 -3.25 -23.85 -21.40
N PRO A 18 -2.73 -23.03 -20.47
CA PRO A 18 -2.18 -21.72 -20.81
C PRO A 18 -0.81 -21.88 -21.48
N VAL A 19 -0.78 -21.84 -22.81
CA VAL A 19 0.46 -21.75 -23.59
C VAL A 19 0.99 -20.31 -23.51
N LEU A 20 1.77 -20.02 -22.46
CA LEU A 20 2.51 -18.77 -22.32
C LEU A 20 3.67 -18.71 -23.33
N LYS A 21 3.35 -18.39 -24.60
CA LYS A 21 4.36 -17.88 -25.54
C LYS A 21 4.81 -16.51 -25.02
N GLY A 22 6.12 -16.37 -24.79
CA GLY A 22 6.69 -15.19 -24.15
C GLY A 22 6.54 -13.94 -25.01
N SER A 23 5.58 -13.09 -24.67
CA SER A 23 5.57 -11.69 -25.12
C SER A 23 6.80 -10.98 -24.55
N ARG A 24 7.57 -10.33 -25.43
CA ARG A 24 8.57 -9.35 -25.00
C ARG A 24 7.79 -8.12 -24.53
N PHE A 25 7.71 -7.92 -23.22
CA PHE A 25 7.21 -6.67 -22.65
C PHE A 25 8.14 -5.53 -23.10
N HIS A 26 7.69 -4.75 -24.09
CA HIS A 26 8.32 -3.48 -24.43
C HIS A 26 7.98 -2.48 -23.33
N PHE A 27 8.90 -2.32 -22.38
CA PHE A 27 8.76 -1.36 -21.29
C PHE A 27 8.71 0.07 -21.84
N SER A 28 7.72 0.84 -21.38
CA SER A 28 7.44 2.20 -21.85
C SER A 28 8.44 3.23 -21.32
N LEU A 29 8.72 4.26 -22.12
CA LEU A 29 9.57 5.41 -21.75
C LEU A 29 9.09 6.18 -20.50
N MET A 30 7.81 6.03 -20.11
CA MET A 30 7.20 6.75 -18.98
C MET A 30 7.71 6.31 -17.61
N THR A 31 8.18 5.05 -17.48
CA THR A 31 8.60 4.47 -16.18
C THR A 31 9.78 5.21 -15.55
N ASN A 32 10.65 5.79 -16.37
CA ASN A 32 11.84 6.51 -15.91
C ASN A 32 11.54 7.82 -15.16
N ARG A 33 10.33 8.39 -15.28
CA ARG A 33 10.05 9.72 -14.66
C ARG A 33 9.69 9.64 -13.17
N ILE A 34 9.08 8.55 -12.69
CA ILE A 34 8.57 8.50 -11.30
C ILE A 34 9.72 8.45 -10.28
N CYS A 35 10.83 7.79 -10.60
CA CYS A 35 12.01 7.82 -9.74
C CYS A 35 12.64 9.23 -9.66
N GLU A 36 12.65 9.97 -10.77
CA GLU A 36 13.19 11.33 -10.90
C GLU A 36 12.31 12.43 -10.28
N MET A 37 11.00 12.23 -10.19
CA MET A 37 10.07 13.20 -9.57
C MET A 37 10.48 13.56 -8.14
N GLN A 38 10.41 14.84 -7.80
CA GLN A 38 10.53 15.29 -6.41
C GLN A 38 9.40 14.70 -5.55
N LYS A 39 9.66 14.53 -4.25
CA LYS A 39 8.62 14.15 -3.29
C LYS A 39 7.97 15.40 -2.70
N ASP A 40 6.65 15.44 -2.72
CA ASP A 40 5.87 16.45 -2.03
C ASP A 40 5.68 16.10 -0.55
N ARG A 41 5.41 17.12 0.28
CA ARG A 41 5.11 16.94 1.70
C ARG A 41 3.79 16.19 1.90
N GLY A 42 3.73 15.35 2.93
CA GLY A 42 2.49 14.72 3.37
C GLY A 42 1.49 15.73 3.96
N ILE A 43 0.24 15.31 4.11
CA ILE A 43 -0.84 16.20 4.57
C ILE A 43 -0.68 16.64 6.01
N PHE A 44 -0.15 15.75 6.84
CA PHE A 44 0.26 16.10 8.18
C PHE A 44 1.25 17.27 8.18
N GLU A 45 2.34 17.22 7.40
CA GLU A 45 3.32 18.31 7.34
C GLU A 45 2.76 19.60 6.72
N LYS A 46 1.92 19.49 5.67
CA LYS A 46 1.24 20.64 5.06
C LYS A 46 0.37 21.38 6.09
N LEU A 47 -0.38 20.65 6.93
CA LEU A 47 -1.18 21.23 7.99
C LEU A 47 -0.34 21.82 9.14
N VAL A 48 0.80 21.19 9.49
CA VAL A 48 1.75 21.78 10.45
C VAL A 48 2.28 23.13 9.95
N GLN A 49 2.61 23.22 8.65
CA GLN A 49 3.08 24.45 8.01
C GLN A 49 2.00 25.54 7.97
N VAL A 50 0.75 25.22 7.61
CA VAL A 50 -0.38 26.17 7.63
C VAL A 50 -0.71 26.63 9.06
N GLY A 51 -0.56 25.74 10.04
CA GLY A 51 -0.64 26.06 11.47
C GLY A 51 0.38 27.12 11.89
N LYS A 52 1.56 27.12 11.25
CA LYS A 52 2.77 27.80 11.70
C LYS A 52 3.25 27.29 13.07
N TYR A 53 3.09 25.99 13.32
CA TYR A 53 3.62 25.38 14.55
C TYR A 53 5.14 25.28 14.45
N ASN A 54 5.85 25.83 15.45
CA ASN A 54 7.31 25.78 15.50
C ASN A 54 7.77 24.33 15.62
N VAL A 55 8.41 23.82 14.57
CA VAL A 55 9.12 22.54 14.62
C VAL A 55 10.44 22.78 15.35
N GLU A 56 10.46 22.43 16.64
CA GLU A 56 11.66 22.54 17.49
C GLU A 56 12.85 21.82 16.84
N LYS A 57 13.89 22.59 16.51
CA LYS A 57 15.13 22.10 15.92
C LYS A 57 15.96 21.40 16.99
N ASN A 58 16.05 20.08 16.91
CA ASN A 58 16.87 19.29 17.82
C ASN A 58 18.31 19.17 17.28
N GLY A 59 19.18 20.10 17.65
CA GLY A 59 20.63 20.04 17.41
C GLY A 59 21.15 20.93 16.28
N ASP A 60 22.45 21.22 16.33
CA ASP A 60 23.17 22.23 15.52
C ASP A 60 23.45 21.83 14.05
N ASP A 61 22.73 20.83 13.52
CA ASP A 61 22.79 20.51 12.09
C ASP A 61 21.91 21.48 11.29
N GLU A 62 22.55 22.43 10.62
CA GLU A 62 21.92 23.53 9.87
C GLU A 62 21.28 23.07 8.52
N LYS A 63 20.42 22.05 8.57
CA LYS A 63 19.51 21.65 7.50
C LYS A 63 18.10 21.49 8.05
N ASP A 64 17.15 22.17 7.40
CA ASP A 64 15.76 22.25 7.85
C ASP A 64 15.17 20.91 8.29
N CYS A 65 14.59 20.88 9.49
CA CYS A 65 13.86 19.73 10.01
C CYS A 65 12.61 19.38 9.16
N ILE A 66 12.25 20.25 8.21
CA ILE A 66 11.17 20.06 7.22
C ILE A 66 11.71 19.46 5.89
N ASN A 67 13.02 19.23 5.78
CA ASN A 67 13.72 18.70 4.60
C ASN A 67 14.48 17.39 4.93
N GLY A 68 13.81 16.44 5.61
CA GLY A 68 14.18 15.01 5.56
C GLY A 68 14.50 14.28 6.86
N SER A 69 14.51 14.94 8.03
CA SER A 69 14.60 14.24 9.31
C SER A 69 13.20 13.74 9.76
N ALA A 70 12.99 12.42 9.79
CA ALA A 70 11.70 11.85 10.19
C ALA A 70 11.29 12.29 11.61
N MET A 71 10.11 12.90 11.76
CA MET A 71 9.58 13.37 13.04
C MET A 71 9.60 12.27 14.11
N ASN A 72 10.05 12.60 15.32
CA ASN A 72 9.98 11.69 16.46
C ASN A 72 8.52 11.49 16.95
N LYS A 73 8.31 10.49 17.81
CA LYS A 73 6.96 10.11 18.29
C LYS A 73 6.29 11.22 19.13
N GLU A 74 7.05 12.00 19.88
CA GLU A 74 6.56 13.04 20.76
C GLU A 74 6.11 14.27 19.97
N ASN A 75 6.94 14.71 19.02
CA ASN A 75 6.61 15.76 18.05
C ASN A 75 5.37 15.39 17.23
N PHE A 76 5.28 14.15 16.72
CA PHE A 76 4.08 13.69 16.01
C PHE A 76 2.80 13.79 16.86
N LYS A 77 2.88 13.40 18.15
CA LYS A 77 1.75 13.52 19.10
C LYS A 77 1.41 14.99 19.37
N LYS A 78 2.41 15.82 19.68
CA LYS A 78 2.28 17.27 19.94
C LYS A 78 1.58 18.00 18.79
N TYR A 79 2.04 17.78 17.55
CA TYR A 79 1.43 18.42 16.38
C TYR A 79 0.06 17.84 16.01
N SER A 80 -0.19 16.55 16.24
CA SER A 80 -1.53 15.96 16.11
C SER A 80 -2.53 16.60 17.08
N GLU A 81 -2.09 16.88 18.32
CA GLU A 81 -2.90 17.57 19.33
C GLU A 81 -3.14 19.05 18.96
N TYR A 82 -2.15 19.75 18.40
CA TYR A 82 -2.34 21.11 17.88
C TYR A 82 -3.27 21.17 16.66
N ILE A 83 -3.09 20.31 15.65
CA ILE A 83 -3.98 20.23 14.48
C ILE A 83 -5.42 19.94 14.93
N LYS A 84 -5.61 19.04 15.91
CA LYS A 84 -6.94 18.76 16.47
C LYS A 84 -7.55 19.97 17.18
N LYS A 85 -6.76 20.69 17.98
CA LYS A 85 -7.22 21.84 18.78
C LYS A 85 -7.60 23.02 17.91
N ASP A 86 -6.76 23.34 16.93
CA ASP A 86 -6.89 24.55 16.11
C ASP A 86 -7.50 24.26 14.73
N TYR A 87 -8.23 23.15 14.59
CA TYR A 87 -8.74 22.65 13.30
C TYR A 87 -9.60 23.68 12.55
N ASP A 88 -10.49 24.39 13.24
CA ASP A 88 -11.33 25.43 12.62
C ASP A 88 -10.53 26.64 12.16
N MET A 89 -9.43 26.98 12.84
CA MET A 89 -8.48 28.00 12.39
C MET A 89 -7.75 27.53 11.12
N LEU A 90 -7.31 26.27 11.07
CA LEU A 90 -6.68 25.69 9.87
C LEU A 90 -7.65 25.69 8.68
N LYS A 91 -8.90 25.28 8.92
CA LYS A 91 -10.01 25.29 7.96
C LYS A 91 -10.29 26.69 7.43
N LYS A 92 -10.30 27.72 8.28
CA LYS A 92 -10.40 29.12 7.85
C LYS A 92 -9.18 29.55 7.03
N LYS A 93 -7.96 29.38 7.54
CA LYS A 93 -6.71 29.75 6.84
C LYS A 93 -6.61 29.16 5.44
N LEU A 94 -6.98 27.89 5.28
CA LEU A 94 -7.00 27.21 3.98
C LEU A 94 -8.03 27.86 3.05
N ARG A 95 -9.23 28.19 3.55
CA ARG A 95 -10.30 28.84 2.76
C ARG A 95 -9.85 30.21 2.25
N ASP A 96 -9.25 31.00 3.11
CA ASP A 96 -8.72 32.33 2.79
C ASP A 96 -7.55 32.24 1.78
N ALA A 97 -6.85 31.10 1.73
CA ALA A 97 -5.76 30.82 0.78
C ALA A 97 -6.21 30.15 -0.53
N LYS A 98 -7.50 29.89 -0.74
CA LYS A 98 -8.03 29.07 -1.85
C LYS A 98 -7.64 29.58 -3.25
N GLU A 99 -7.41 30.88 -3.40
CA GLU A 99 -7.00 31.50 -4.68
C GLU A 99 -5.56 31.14 -5.11
N ASN A 100 -4.71 30.68 -4.19
CA ASN A 100 -3.30 30.38 -4.45
C ASN A 100 -2.99 28.89 -4.67
N TYR A 101 -3.99 28.00 -4.59
CA TYR A 101 -3.78 26.55 -4.76
C TYR A 101 -4.01 26.11 -6.21
N PHE A 102 -3.15 25.20 -6.69
CA PHE A 102 -3.21 24.67 -8.05
C PHE A 102 -4.42 23.75 -8.25
N LYS A 103 -5.44 24.25 -8.97
CA LYS A 103 -6.58 23.46 -9.45
C LYS A 103 -6.13 22.25 -10.25
N GLY A 104 -6.83 21.13 -10.10
CA GLY A 104 -6.54 19.86 -10.78
C GLY A 104 -5.40 19.04 -10.15
N SER A 105 -4.86 19.47 -9.01
CA SER A 105 -3.91 18.69 -8.22
C SER A 105 -4.63 17.87 -7.14
N TYR A 106 -3.95 16.87 -6.56
CA TYR A 106 -4.47 16.16 -5.38
C TYR A 106 -4.77 17.13 -4.22
N GLU A 107 -4.07 18.28 -4.15
CA GLU A 107 -4.25 19.29 -3.11
C GLU A 107 -5.65 19.91 -3.09
N GLU A 108 -6.36 19.94 -4.22
CA GLU A 108 -7.75 20.39 -4.30
C GLU A 108 -8.69 19.42 -3.57
N HIS A 109 -8.56 18.11 -3.80
CA HIS A 109 -9.30 17.09 -3.06
C HIS A 109 -9.01 17.15 -1.55
N LEU A 110 -7.76 17.39 -1.19
CA LEU A 110 -7.31 17.49 0.20
C LEU A 110 -7.90 18.72 0.91
N PHE A 111 -7.92 19.85 0.22
CA PHE A 111 -8.60 21.07 0.67
C PHE A 111 -10.09 20.82 0.89
N ASP A 112 -10.77 20.19 -0.06
CA ASP A 112 -12.20 19.88 0.02
C ASP A 112 -12.52 18.95 1.19
N CYS A 113 -11.71 17.90 1.43
CA CYS A 113 -11.87 17.05 2.61
C CYS A 113 -11.82 17.85 3.92
N ILE A 114 -10.91 18.81 4.05
CA ILE A 114 -10.77 19.64 5.26
C ILE A 114 -11.93 20.65 5.38
N GLN A 115 -12.38 21.25 4.27
CA GLN A 115 -13.53 22.16 4.29
C GLN A 115 -14.85 21.44 4.62
N ASN A 116 -15.03 20.22 4.14
CA ASN A 116 -16.33 19.55 4.18
C ASN A 116 -16.51 18.61 5.39
N ASN A 117 -15.43 18.30 6.13
CA ASN A 117 -15.48 17.41 7.29
C ASN A 117 -15.01 18.07 8.60
N ASP A 118 -15.42 17.50 9.73
CA ASP A 118 -14.86 17.72 11.06
C ASP A 118 -13.53 16.94 11.22
N TYR A 119 -12.65 17.38 12.12
CA TYR A 119 -11.41 16.64 12.42
C TYR A 119 -11.65 15.15 12.78
N LYS A 120 -12.75 14.85 13.47
CA LYS A 120 -13.11 13.49 13.90
C LYS A 120 -13.50 12.57 12.73
N ASP A 121 -13.90 13.15 11.61
CA ASP A 121 -14.40 12.47 10.40
C ASP A 121 -13.26 12.22 9.39
N LEU A 122 -12.00 12.43 9.81
CA LEU A 122 -10.80 12.36 8.99
C LEU A 122 -9.70 11.52 9.66
N ILE A 123 -8.90 10.84 8.83
CA ILE A 123 -7.57 10.34 9.20
C ILE A 123 -6.55 11.12 8.38
N ILE A 124 -5.72 11.90 9.07
CA ILE A 124 -4.69 12.76 8.50
C ILE A 124 -3.33 12.07 8.64
N ALA A 125 -2.68 11.77 7.52
CA ALA A 125 -1.37 11.12 7.47
C ALA A 125 -0.53 11.67 6.30
N ASP A 126 0.09 10.79 5.51
CA ASP A 126 0.73 11.12 4.22
C ASP A 126 -0.32 11.62 3.22
N VAL A 127 -1.44 10.91 3.21
CA VAL A 127 -2.67 11.26 2.50
C VAL A 127 -3.78 11.54 3.53
N ILE A 128 -4.95 11.94 3.04
CA ILE A 128 -6.16 12.02 3.86
C ILE A 128 -7.10 10.85 3.56
N TYR A 129 -7.83 10.40 4.57
CA TYR A 129 -9.01 9.54 4.40
C TYR A 129 -10.18 10.22 5.11
N GLU A 130 -11.33 10.29 4.45
CA GLU A 130 -12.55 10.85 5.00
C GLU A 130 -13.63 9.78 5.18
N LYS A 131 -14.64 10.09 6.01
CA LYS A 131 -15.78 9.23 6.30
C LYS A 131 -16.60 8.87 5.05
N GLU A 132 -17.52 7.91 5.20
CA GLU A 132 -18.53 7.54 4.18
C GLU A 132 -17.96 7.03 2.84
N LYS A 133 -16.71 6.52 2.84
CA LYS A 133 -16.05 5.92 1.67
C LYS A 133 -16.09 4.39 1.67
N ASN A 134 -16.20 3.81 0.48
CA ASN A 134 -15.89 2.39 0.24
C ASN A 134 -14.38 2.27 0.03
N VAL A 135 -13.70 1.52 0.90
CA VAL A 135 -12.23 1.42 0.92
C VAL A 135 -11.79 -0.02 0.79
N LEU A 136 -10.90 -0.33 -0.16
CA LEU A 136 -10.27 -1.64 -0.32
C LEU A 136 -8.81 -1.58 0.13
N CYS A 137 -8.46 -2.30 1.20
CA CYS A 137 -7.07 -2.46 1.65
C CYS A 137 -6.53 -3.80 1.14
N ILE A 138 -5.66 -3.76 0.12
CA ILE A 138 -5.02 -4.93 -0.48
C ILE A 138 -3.74 -5.24 0.28
N GLY A 139 -3.60 -6.49 0.73
CA GLY A 139 -2.35 -7.00 1.29
C GLY A 139 -2.12 -6.67 2.76
N GLU A 140 -3.17 -6.72 3.57
CA GLU A 140 -3.09 -6.49 5.01
C GLU A 140 -2.67 -7.78 5.74
N GLY A 141 -1.42 -7.88 6.18
CA GLY A 141 -0.91 -9.09 6.85
C GLY A 141 -1.40 -9.24 8.30
N ASN A 142 -1.45 -8.12 9.05
CA ASN A 142 -1.97 -8.10 10.43
C ASN A 142 -3.25 -7.27 10.61
N LEU A 143 -3.88 -6.83 9.51
CA LEU A 143 -5.09 -5.98 9.46
C LEU A 143 -5.00 -4.63 10.19
N SER A 144 -3.84 -4.24 10.72
CA SER A 144 -3.76 -3.11 11.65
C SER A 144 -4.13 -1.75 11.02
N PHE A 145 -3.94 -1.59 9.70
CA PHE A 145 -4.28 -0.35 9.02
C PHE A 145 -5.74 -0.32 8.57
N SER A 146 -6.28 -1.41 8.04
CA SER A 146 -7.72 -1.52 7.79
C SER A 146 -8.56 -1.38 9.07
N THR A 147 -8.11 -1.97 10.19
CA THR A 147 -8.71 -1.77 11.52
C THR A 147 -8.66 -0.31 11.97
N LEU A 148 -7.57 0.44 11.69
CA LEU A 148 -7.51 1.87 12.01
C LEU A 148 -8.59 2.66 11.26
N ILE A 149 -8.72 2.42 9.95
CA ILE A 149 -9.71 3.12 9.12
C ILE A 149 -11.13 2.83 9.62
N GLN A 150 -11.52 1.56 9.70
CA GLN A 150 -12.90 1.20 10.08
C GLN A 150 -13.27 1.65 11.49
N LYS A 151 -12.31 1.58 12.44
CA LYS A 151 -12.57 1.98 13.83
C LYS A 151 -12.76 3.49 13.97
N ASN A 152 -11.93 4.29 13.28
CA ASN A 152 -11.95 5.74 13.43
C ASN A 152 -12.98 6.41 12.51
N LEU A 153 -13.26 5.82 11.34
CA LEU A 153 -14.22 6.30 10.35
C LEU A 153 -15.35 5.27 10.20
N SER A 154 -16.19 5.15 11.22
CA SER A 154 -17.17 4.04 11.35
C SER A 154 -18.25 3.99 10.27
N SER A 155 -18.47 5.07 9.50
CA SER A 155 -19.36 5.09 8.34
C SER A 155 -18.68 4.68 7.03
N CYS A 156 -17.35 4.51 7.01
CA CYS A 156 -16.67 3.87 5.89
C CYS A 156 -17.03 2.38 5.81
N LYS A 157 -16.93 1.83 4.60
CA LYS A 157 -17.05 0.39 4.34
C LYS A 157 -15.67 -0.12 3.94
N VAL A 158 -14.88 -0.56 4.92
CA VAL A 158 -13.53 -1.08 4.71
C VAL A 158 -13.59 -2.58 4.42
N VAL A 159 -13.07 -2.96 3.26
CA VAL A 159 -12.76 -4.34 2.91
C VAL A 159 -11.25 -4.53 3.01
N ALA A 160 -10.80 -5.45 3.85
CA ALA A 160 -9.40 -5.82 4.00
C ALA A 160 -9.14 -7.18 3.33
N THR A 161 -8.08 -7.30 2.55
CA THR A 161 -7.72 -8.56 1.89
C THR A 161 -6.27 -8.96 2.15
N SER A 162 -6.00 -10.26 2.10
CA SER A 162 -4.66 -10.86 2.24
C SER A 162 -4.51 -12.00 1.23
N MET A 163 -3.26 -12.31 0.84
CA MET A 163 -3.00 -13.49 0.02
C MET A 163 -3.00 -14.78 0.86
N GLU A 164 -2.56 -14.72 2.11
CA GLU A 164 -2.52 -15.88 3.00
C GLU A 164 -3.90 -16.16 3.65
N ASN A 165 -4.21 -17.43 3.91
CA ASN A 165 -5.38 -17.79 4.70
C ASN A 165 -5.25 -17.40 6.18
N GLU A 166 -6.42 -17.26 6.82
CA GLU A 166 -6.55 -16.86 8.21
C GLU A 166 -5.78 -17.76 9.19
N LYS A 167 -5.70 -19.08 8.94
CA LYS A 167 -4.91 -20.02 9.75
C LYS A 167 -3.41 -19.67 9.71
N THR A 168 -2.90 -19.32 8.54
CA THR A 168 -1.50 -18.91 8.34
C THR A 168 -1.21 -17.57 9.01
N LEU A 169 -2.10 -16.59 8.88
CA LEU A 169 -1.95 -15.29 9.55
C LEU A 169 -2.04 -15.41 11.08
N LYS A 170 -2.96 -16.23 11.61
CA LYS A 170 -3.03 -16.58 13.04
C LYS A 170 -1.74 -17.25 13.53
N LYS A 171 -1.16 -18.17 12.76
CA LYS A 171 0.14 -18.81 13.10
C LYS A 171 1.30 -17.79 13.12
N ASN A 172 1.34 -16.88 12.15
CA ASN A 172 2.47 -15.96 11.96
C ASN A 172 2.41 -14.73 12.88
N PHE A 173 1.21 -14.19 13.11
CA PHE A 173 0.98 -12.91 13.81
C PHE A 173 0.20 -13.04 15.13
N GLY A 174 -0.33 -14.24 15.42
CA GLY A 174 -0.93 -14.59 16.71
C GLY A 174 -2.04 -13.64 17.14
N ASN A 175 -2.01 -13.28 18.42
CA ASN A 175 -3.03 -12.43 19.06
C ASN A 175 -3.16 -11.04 18.41
N VAL A 176 -2.16 -10.53 17.68
CA VAL A 176 -2.24 -9.23 17.00
C VAL A 176 -3.25 -9.29 15.87
N PHE A 177 -3.13 -10.29 14.98
CA PHE A 177 -4.07 -10.51 13.89
C PHE A 177 -5.48 -10.79 14.42
N SER A 178 -5.63 -11.73 15.36
CA SER A 178 -6.94 -12.08 15.93
C SER A 178 -7.64 -10.90 16.62
N LYS A 179 -6.89 -10.01 17.27
CA LYS A 179 -7.43 -8.79 17.88
C LYS A 179 -7.89 -7.78 16.83
N ASN A 180 -7.07 -7.55 15.80
CA ASN A 180 -7.38 -6.58 14.76
C ASN A 180 -8.56 -7.04 13.89
N LEU A 181 -8.63 -8.34 13.54
CA LEU A 181 -9.78 -8.96 12.88
C LEU A 181 -11.08 -8.72 13.68
N LYS A 182 -11.08 -9.07 14.97
CA LYS A 182 -12.24 -8.86 15.84
C LYS A 182 -12.68 -7.39 15.90
N ILE A 183 -11.74 -6.44 15.95
CA ILE A 183 -12.06 -5.01 15.97
C ILE A 183 -12.59 -4.54 14.61
N LEU A 184 -12.00 -4.99 13.49
CA LEU A 184 -12.45 -4.65 12.14
C LEU A 184 -13.90 -5.08 11.94
N GLU A 185 -14.20 -6.35 12.21
CA GLU A 185 -15.55 -6.93 12.07
C GLU A 185 -16.55 -6.31 13.05
N SER A 186 -16.16 -6.04 14.30
CA SER A 186 -17.07 -5.42 15.28
C SER A 186 -17.43 -3.96 14.97
N HIS A 187 -16.73 -3.32 14.03
CA HIS A 187 -17.03 -1.97 13.54
C HIS A 187 -17.60 -1.98 12.11
N GLY A 188 -18.01 -3.14 11.59
CA GLY A 188 -18.67 -3.29 10.28
C GLY A 188 -17.72 -3.46 9.08
N GLY A 189 -16.41 -3.57 9.32
CA GLY A 189 -15.44 -3.88 8.27
C GLY A 189 -15.46 -5.36 7.90
N ILE A 190 -15.04 -5.67 6.67
CA ILE A 190 -15.05 -7.02 6.10
C ILE A 190 -13.61 -7.47 5.89
N TYR A 191 -13.29 -8.71 6.26
CA TYR A 191 -12.03 -9.34 5.92
C TYR A 191 -12.25 -10.50 4.93
N VAL A 192 -11.47 -10.52 3.85
CA VAL A 192 -11.52 -11.57 2.82
C VAL A 192 -10.12 -12.19 2.65
N PRO A 193 -9.90 -13.45 3.11
CA PRO A 193 -8.62 -14.14 2.96
C PRO A 193 -8.42 -14.67 1.54
N GLU A 194 -7.19 -15.12 1.23
CA GLU A 194 -6.83 -15.87 0.00
C GLU A 194 -7.08 -15.11 -1.32
N ILE A 195 -7.03 -13.78 -1.28
CA ILE A 195 -7.21 -12.91 -2.43
C ILE A 195 -5.86 -12.61 -3.09
N ASN A 196 -5.71 -13.08 -4.34
CA ASN A 196 -4.61 -12.70 -5.21
C ASN A 196 -4.95 -11.40 -5.96
N VAL A 197 -3.98 -10.47 -6.07
CA VAL A 197 -4.15 -9.25 -6.86
C VAL A 197 -4.51 -9.53 -8.33
N GLU A 198 -4.09 -10.68 -8.89
CA GLU A 198 -4.36 -11.05 -10.29
C GLU A 198 -5.86 -11.25 -10.57
N THR A 199 -6.60 -11.78 -9.59
CA THR A 199 -8.02 -12.18 -9.71
C THR A 199 -8.96 -11.37 -8.81
N ILE A 200 -8.48 -10.32 -8.14
CA ILE A 200 -9.27 -9.52 -7.19
C ILE A 200 -10.52 -8.87 -7.82
N TYR A 201 -10.52 -8.61 -9.13
CA TYR A 201 -11.69 -8.09 -9.86
C TYR A 201 -12.86 -9.08 -9.91
N GLU A 202 -12.62 -10.37 -9.70
CA GLU A 202 -13.66 -11.43 -9.71
C GLU A 202 -14.44 -11.49 -8.37
N GLN A 203 -13.94 -10.80 -7.34
CA GLN A 203 -14.44 -10.88 -5.96
C GLN A 203 -15.36 -9.70 -5.59
N PHE A 204 -15.34 -8.63 -6.37
CA PHE A 204 -16.03 -7.37 -6.09
C PHE A 204 -16.64 -6.79 -7.36
N PRO A 205 -17.82 -6.12 -7.28
CA PRO A 205 -18.39 -5.45 -8.45
C PRO A 205 -17.49 -4.32 -8.96
N GLU A 206 -17.57 -4.06 -10.26
CA GLU A 206 -16.88 -2.91 -10.89
C GLU A 206 -17.33 -1.58 -10.28
N ASN A 207 -16.46 -0.58 -10.30
CA ASN A 207 -16.75 0.78 -9.83
C ASN A 207 -17.28 0.86 -8.38
N THR A 208 -16.89 -0.08 -7.50
CA THR A 208 -17.36 -0.16 -6.11
C THR A 208 -16.63 0.81 -5.18
N PHE A 209 -15.31 0.96 -5.32
CA PHE A 209 -14.46 1.59 -4.30
C PHE A 209 -14.15 3.05 -4.62
N ASP A 210 -14.20 3.91 -3.60
CA ASP A 210 -13.74 5.29 -3.70
C ASP A 210 -12.21 5.36 -3.57
N VAL A 211 -11.63 4.48 -2.75
CA VAL A 211 -10.18 4.39 -2.53
C VAL A 211 -9.74 2.92 -2.49
N ILE A 212 -8.70 2.58 -3.27
CA ILE A 212 -7.94 1.33 -3.14
C ILE A 212 -6.58 1.68 -2.53
N ILE A 213 -6.13 0.87 -1.57
CA ILE A 213 -4.91 1.08 -0.80
C ILE A 213 -4.06 -0.18 -0.90
N PHE A 214 -2.80 -0.03 -1.31
CA PHE A 214 -1.83 -1.12 -1.27
C PHE A 214 -0.56 -0.68 -0.54
N ASN A 215 -0.45 -1.16 0.70
CA ASN A 215 0.61 -0.78 1.63
C ASN A 215 1.81 -1.73 1.51
N PHE A 216 2.94 -1.20 1.05
CA PHE A 216 4.24 -1.90 0.97
C PHE A 216 4.18 -3.24 0.19
N PRO A 217 3.84 -3.22 -1.11
CA PRO A 217 3.83 -4.41 -1.95
C PRO A 217 5.16 -5.18 -1.85
N PHE A 218 5.08 -6.46 -1.48
CA PHE A 218 6.26 -7.27 -1.14
C PHE A 218 6.18 -8.67 -1.72
N VAL A 219 7.29 -9.14 -2.28
CA VAL A 219 7.42 -10.42 -3.00
C VAL A 219 8.65 -11.17 -2.52
N LEU A 220 8.57 -12.50 -2.47
CA LEU A 220 9.72 -13.37 -2.18
C LEU A 220 9.88 -14.38 -3.32
N PRO A 221 10.81 -14.14 -4.27
CA PRO A 221 11.17 -15.14 -5.27
C PRO A 221 11.63 -16.44 -4.60
N SER A 222 10.98 -17.58 -4.89
CA SER A 222 11.52 -18.88 -4.49
C SER A 222 12.72 -19.27 -5.36
N ASN A 223 13.58 -20.15 -4.85
CA ASN A 223 14.71 -20.66 -5.62
C ASN A 223 14.25 -21.38 -6.91
N ASP A 224 13.12 -22.09 -6.87
CA ASP A 224 12.54 -22.77 -8.04
C ASP A 224 12.10 -21.78 -9.13
N PHE A 225 11.54 -20.63 -8.72
CA PHE A 225 11.21 -19.56 -9.64
C PHE A 225 12.46 -18.92 -10.24
N ILE A 226 13.50 -18.67 -9.44
CA ILE A 226 14.78 -18.14 -9.94
C ILE A 226 15.40 -19.10 -10.97
N GLN A 227 15.48 -20.40 -10.66
CA GLN A 227 16.01 -21.43 -11.56
C GLN A 227 15.22 -21.52 -12.86
N SER A 228 13.89 -21.67 -12.78
CA SER A 228 13.03 -21.85 -13.96
C SER A 228 12.95 -20.60 -14.84
N LYS A 229 12.91 -19.41 -14.23
CA LYS A 229 12.84 -18.13 -14.96
C LYS A 229 14.14 -17.79 -15.70
N TRP A 230 15.29 -18.05 -15.08
CA TRP A 230 16.60 -17.64 -15.61
C TRP A 230 17.42 -18.79 -16.20
N LYS A 231 16.93 -20.04 -16.12
CA LYS A 231 17.59 -21.28 -16.59
C LYS A 231 18.97 -21.52 -15.96
N ILE A 232 19.04 -21.46 -14.63
CA ILE A 232 20.29 -21.61 -13.86
C ILE A 232 20.19 -22.87 -12.97
N GLN A 233 21.29 -23.61 -12.86
CA GLN A 233 21.44 -24.74 -11.93
C GLN A 233 21.74 -24.22 -10.50
N ILE A 234 21.06 -24.75 -9.49
CA ILE A 234 21.20 -24.29 -8.09
C ILE A 234 22.64 -24.39 -7.57
N ASP A 235 23.37 -25.45 -7.93
CA ASP A 235 24.68 -25.75 -7.36
C ASP A 235 25.67 -24.62 -7.65
N LYS A 236 25.70 -24.17 -8.92
CA LYS A 236 26.48 -23.00 -9.37
C LYS A 236 25.98 -21.67 -8.82
N LEU A 237 24.75 -21.61 -8.30
CA LEU A 237 24.14 -20.40 -7.76
C LEU A 237 24.43 -20.23 -6.27
N MET A 238 24.57 -21.33 -5.53
CA MET A 238 24.88 -21.31 -4.08
C MET A 238 26.37 -21.06 -3.81
N ASP A 239 27.26 -21.53 -4.69
CA ASP A 239 28.71 -21.29 -4.59
C ASP A 239 29.08 -19.80 -4.79
N ASP A 240 28.39 -19.09 -5.69
CA ASP A 240 28.54 -17.63 -5.85
C ASP A 240 27.34 -16.83 -5.33
N LYS A 241 27.46 -16.40 -4.08
CA LYS A 241 26.56 -15.46 -3.40
C LYS A 241 26.27 -14.17 -4.19
N THR A 242 27.20 -13.73 -5.04
CA THR A 242 27.05 -12.53 -5.89
C THR A 242 26.08 -12.81 -7.03
N SER A 243 26.24 -13.93 -7.72
CA SER A 243 25.30 -14.42 -8.74
C SER A 243 23.92 -14.70 -8.15
N TYR A 244 23.81 -15.39 -7.01
CA TYR A 244 22.51 -15.56 -6.34
C TYR A 244 21.79 -14.22 -6.12
N MET A 245 22.48 -13.26 -5.50
CA MET A 245 21.92 -11.94 -5.18
C MET A 245 21.52 -11.16 -6.45
N LYS A 246 22.27 -11.29 -7.54
CA LYS A 246 21.95 -10.70 -8.86
C LYS A 246 20.65 -11.25 -9.42
N TYR A 247 20.47 -12.57 -9.44
CA TYR A 247 19.25 -13.19 -9.99
C TYR A 247 18.05 -13.09 -9.05
N TYR A 248 18.25 -13.13 -7.73
CA TYR A 248 17.22 -12.84 -6.75
C TYR A 248 16.63 -11.44 -6.97
N LYS A 249 17.47 -10.40 -7.08
CA LYS A 249 17.02 -9.03 -7.40
C LYS A 249 16.29 -8.97 -8.74
N LYS A 250 16.81 -9.59 -9.80
CA LYS A 250 16.11 -9.64 -11.10
C LYS A 250 14.71 -10.27 -10.99
N SER A 251 14.56 -11.33 -10.19
CA SER A 251 13.25 -11.94 -9.92
C SER A 251 12.35 -11.06 -9.05
N GLU A 252 12.89 -10.36 -8.04
CA GLU A 252 12.16 -9.41 -7.18
C GLU A 252 11.48 -8.33 -8.03
N TYR A 253 12.23 -7.67 -8.92
CA TYR A 253 11.69 -6.67 -9.86
C TYR A 253 10.73 -7.27 -10.88
N PHE A 254 11.00 -8.46 -11.42
CA PHE A 254 10.09 -9.11 -12.37
C PHE A 254 8.73 -9.42 -11.73
N LEU A 255 8.71 -9.93 -10.50
CA LEU A 255 7.48 -10.22 -9.76
C LEU A 255 6.75 -8.95 -9.34
N LEU A 256 7.47 -7.88 -8.96
CA LEU A 256 6.86 -6.58 -8.66
C LEU A 256 6.27 -5.90 -9.90
N ASN A 257 6.92 -5.95 -11.07
CA ASN A 257 6.33 -5.47 -12.32
C ASN A 257 5.05 -6.24 -12.66
N LYS A 258 5.03 -7.57 -12.47
CA LYS A 258 3.81 -8.37 -12.62
C LYS A 258 2.74 -7.94 -11.61
N LEU A 259 3.12 -7.71 -10.34
CA LEU A 259 2.22 -7.24 -9.28
C LEU A 259 1.57 -5.90 -9.62
N PHE A 260 2.36 -4.92 -10.06
CA PHE A 260 1.86 -3.59 -10.43
C PHE A 260 1.00 -3.63 -11.69
N TYR A 261 1.35 -4.41 -12.72
CA TYR A 261 0.49 -4.59 -13.89
C TYR A 261 -0.94 -5.02 -13.50
N TRP A 262 -1.06 -6.06 -12.66
CA TRP A 262 -2.36 -6.56 -12.22
C TRP A 262 -3.06 -5.65 -11.22
N LEU A 263 -2.31 -5.02 -10.31
CA LEU A 263 -2.84 -3.99 -9.42
C LEU A 263 -3.54 -2.89 -10.21
N PHE A 264 -2.88 -2.32 -11.22
CA PHE A 264 -3.41 -1.20 -11.99
C PHE A 264 -4.61 -1.64 -12.84
N LYS A 265 -4.48 -2.74 -13.57
CA LYS A 265 -5.59 -3.32 -14.35
C LYS A 265 -6.84 -3.57 -13.53
N ASN A 266 -6.69 -4.14 -12.33
CA ASN A 266 -7.84 -4.50 -11.51
C ASN A 266 -8.34 -3.30 -10.69
N SER A 267 -7.46 -2.36 -10.31
CA SER A 267 -7.88 -1.09 -9.70
C SER A 267 -8.66 -0.21 -10.68
N SER A 268 -8.32 -0.20 -11.97
CA SER A 268 -9.09 0.54 -12.98
C SER A 268 -10.49 -0.01 -13.21
N ILE A 269 -10.72 -1.29 -12.91
CA ILE A 269 -12.06 -1.90 -12.94
C ILE A 269 -12.81 -1.58 -11.64
N LEU A 270 -12.16 -1.75 -10.49
CA LEU A 270 -12.77 -1.70 -9.16
C LEU A 270 -13.00 -0.28 -8.60
N LEU A 271 -12.21 0.73 -8.99
CA LEU A 271 -12.40 2.11 -8.56
C LEU A 271 -13.60 2.77 -9.25
N LYS A 272 -14.32 3.62 -8.52
CA LYS A 272 -15.24 4.63 -9.08
C LYS A 272 -14.49 5.64 -9.95
N HIS A 273 -15.22 6.36 -10.79
CA HIS A 273 -14.68 7.55 -11.47
C HIS A 273 -14.17 8.57 -10.45
N ASN A 274 -13.02 9.18 -10.73
CA ASN A 274 -12.27 10.07 -9.83
C ASN A 274 -11.79 9.42 -8.52
N GLY A 275 -11.97 8.11 -8.34
CA GLY A 275 -11.46 7.35 -7.19
C GLY A 275 -9.95 7.18 -7.24
N PHE A 276 -9.34 6.96 -6.06
CA PHE A 276 -7.88 6.98 -5.88
C PHE A 276 -7.29 5.60 -5.58
N LEU A 277 -6.16 5.29 -6.22
CA LEU A 277 -5.27 4.19 -5.84
C LEU A 277 -4.05 4.77 -5.09
N HIS A 278 -3.93 4.44 -3.82
CA HIS A 278 -2.79 4.82 -2.97
C HIS A 278 -1.81 3.64 -2.86
N VAL A 279 -0.62 3.77 -3.46
CA VAL A 279 0.43 2.75 -3.42
C VAL A 279 1.61 3.24 -2.57
N ARG A 280 1.91 2.55 -1.48
CA ARG A 280 3.05 2.89 -0.61
C ARG A 280 4.21 1.96 -0.93
N VAL A 281 5.31 2.49 -1.46
CA VAL A 281 6.38 1.68 -2.04
C VAL A 281 7.76 2.17 -1.60
N ASN A 282 8.69 1.25 -1.40
CA ASN A 282 10.09 1.61 -1.13
C ASN A 282 10.71 2.24 -2.39
N ASP A 283 11.44 3.34 -2.21
CA ASP A 283 11.94 4.16 -3.32
C ASP A 283 12.81 3.39 -4.32
N LYS A 284 13.47 2.30 -3.88
CA LYS A 284 14.26 1.42 -4.77
C LYS A 284 13.41 0.86 -5.93
N TYR A 285 12.12 0.62 -5.71
CA TYR A 285 11.21 0.05 -6.70
C TYR A 285 10.49 1.11 -7.54
N LEU A 286 10.85 2.39 -7.46
CA LEU A 286 10.25 3.43 -8.32
C LEU A 286 10.68 3.31 -9.80
N THR A 287 11.61 2.41 -10.10
CA THR A 287 12.00 1.99 -11.47
C THR A 287 11.17 0.79 -11.97
N CYS A 288 10.20 0.30 -11.19
CA CYS A 288 9.20 -0.64 -11.67
C CYS A 288 8.22 0.03 -12.66
N ASP A 289 7.50 -0.79 -13.42
CA ASP A 289 6.50 -0.31 -14.38
C ASP A 289 5.17 0.02 -13.70
N PHE A 290 4.86 1.30 -13.59
CA PHE A 290 3.57 1.83 -13.15
C PHE A 290 2.77 2.22 -14.40
N SER A 291 1.95 1.29 -14.88
CA SER A 291 1.35 1.43 -16.21
C SER A 291 0.23 2.47 -16.25
N ASN A 292 0.46 3.55 -17.01
CA ASN A 292 -0.56 4.54 -17.37
C ASN A 292 -1.63 4.01 -18.36
N THR A 293 -1.55 2.75 -18.83
CA THR A 293 -2.48 2.22 -19.86
C THR A 293 -3.87 1.85 -19.33
N PHE A 294 -4.13 2.03 -18.03
CA PHE A 294 -5.34 1.57 -17.36
C PHE A 294 -6.25 2.72 -16.90
N SER A 295 -6.22 3.87 -17.60
CA SER A 295 -6.97 5.08 -17.21
C SER A 295 -6.68 5.56 -15.77
N LEU A 296 -5.52 5.18 -15.22
CA LEU A 296 -4.98 5.59 -13.94
C LEU A 296 -3.80 6.53 -14.20
N SER A 297 -3.97 7.82 -13.88
CA SER A 297 -2.90 8.83 -13.99
C SER A 297 -2.24 9.03 -12.63
N LEU A 298 -0.91 9.14 -12.60
CA LEU A 298 -0.20 9.59 -11.40
C LEU A 298 -0.53 11.06 -11.15
N VAL A 299 -1.07 11.36 -9.98
CA VAL A 299 -1.39 12.74 -9.55
C VAL A 299 -0.30 13.31 -8.66
N GLN A 300 0.23 12.52 -7.71
CA GLN A 300 1.24 13.01 -6.77
C GLN A 300 2.17 11.90 -6.24
N LYS A 301 3.42 12.26 -5.93
CA LYS A 301 4.42 11.45 -5.24
C LYS A 301 4.73 12.12 -3.90
N ILE A 302 4.22 11.57 -2.81
CA ILE A 302 4.36 12.12 -1.46
C ILE A 302 5.50 11.44 -0.70
N ASP A 303 6.25 12.19 0.10
CA ASP A 303 7.19 11.61 1.07
C ASP A 303 6.43 10.99 2.24
N PHE A 304 6.70 9.70 2.45
CA PHE A 304 6.06 8.93 3.52
C PHE A 304 6.77 9.07 4.87
N SER A 305 7.97 9.68 4.89
CA SER A 305 8.92 9.62 6.01
C SER A 305 8.34 9.99 7.38
N ASN A 306 7.52 11.06 7.46
CA ASN A 306 6.89 11.52 8.70
C ASN A 306 5.66 10.69 9.08
N SER A 307 4.85 10.33 8.10
CA SER A 307 3.62 9.54 8.27
C SER A 307 3.88 8.10 8.72
N TYR A 308 5.13 7.63 8.58
CA TYR A 308 5.59 6.39 9.19
C TYR A 308 5.24 6.27 10.68
N MET A 309 5.18 7.37 11.45
CA MET A 309 4.83 7.27 12.88
C MET A 309 3.42 6.70 13.11
N VAL A 310 2.47 6.91 12.19
CA VAL A 310 1.16 6.23 12.20
C VAL A 310 1.35 4.72 12.12
N TYR A 311 2.00 4.24 11.07
CA TYR A 311 2.22 2.80 10.80
C TYR A 311 3.09 2.11 11.86
N LYS A 312 4.07 2.83 12.41
CA LYS A 312 4.90 2.38 13.54
C LYS A 312 4.08 2.21 14.81
N SER A 313 3.14 3.12 15.08
CA SER A 313 2.25 3.02 16.24
C SER A 313 1.28 1.83 16.14
N LEU A 314 0.79 1.54 14.93
CA LEU A 314 -0.04 0.37 14.61
C LEU A 314 0.71 -0.96 14.65
N ARG A 315 2.06 -0.92 14.62
CA ARG A 315 2.92 -2.08 14.33
C ARG A 315 2.52 -2.76 13.01
N TYR A 316 2.38 -1.96 11.95
CA TYR A 316 1.93 -2.43 10.64
C TYR A 316 2.79 -3.56 10.06
N ILE A 317 2.14 -4.55 9.44
CA ILE A 317 2.79 -5.65 8.72
C ILE A 317 2.01 -5.96 7.42
N PRO A 318 2.64 -5.87 6.23
CA PRO A 318 2.03 -6.27 4.96
C PRO A 318 1.96 -7.80 4.80
N SER A 319 1.01 -8.25 3.99
CA SER A 319 0.86 -9.63 3.47
C SER A 319 1.89 -9.90 2.37
N MET A 320 2.32 -11.16 2.23
CA MET A 320 3.24 -11.56 1.14
C MET A 320 2.47 -11.88 -0.14
N MET A 321 2.86 -11.27 -1.26
CA MET A 321 2.04 -11.29 -2.49
C MET A 321 2.49 -12.28 -3.56
N TYR A 322 3.71 -12.80 -3.45
CA TYR A 322 4.15 -13.95 -4.23
C TYR A 322 5.10 -14.79 -3.37
N ASN A 323 4.71 -16.04 -3.13
CA ASN A 323 5.60 -17.12 -2.76
C ASN A 323 5.40 -18.24 -3.78
N SER A 324 6.41 -18.48 -4.62
CA SER A 324 6.31 -19.41 -5.76
C SER A 324 6.53 -20.89 -5.41
N SER A 325 6.69 -21.23 -4.12
CA SER A 325 6.49 -22.61 -3.64
C SER A 325 5.06 -22.78 -3.14
N SER A 326 4.24 -23.49 -3.90
CA SER A 326 2.98 -24.07 -3.40
C SER A 326 3.23 -24.81 -2.08
N PHE A 327 2.28 -24.73 -1.14
CA PHE A 327 2.37 -25.44 0.13
C PHE A 327 2.63 -26.94 -0.08
N ARG A 328 3.87 -27.37 0.14
CA ARG A 328 4.15 -28.73 0.62
C ARG A 328 4.43 -28.63 2.11
N ASN A 329 3.64 -29.39 2.87
CA ASN A 329 4.00 -29.70 4.24
C ASN A 329 5.31 -30.48 4.20
N ASP A 330 6.34 -29.97 4.88
CA ASP A 330 7.33 -30.85 5.49
C ASP A 330 7.63 -30.36 6.90
N SER A 331 7.11 -31.15 7.85
CA SER A 331 7.41 -31.04 9.27
C SER A 331 8.75 -31.73 9.54
N SER A 332 9.84 -30.97 9.65
CA SER A 332 10.92 -31.18 10.64
C SER A 332 12.19 -30.42 10.28
N SER A 333 12.69 -29.62 11.24
CA SER A 333 14.07 -29.68 11.73
C SER A 333 14.30 -28.53 12.71
N SER A 334 14.33 -28.88 13.99
CA SER A 334 14.84 -28.00 15.04
C SER A 334 16.37 -27.96 14.96
N SER A 335 16.96 -26.77 14.83
CA SER A 335 18.32 -26.52 15.29
C SER A 335 18.43 -25.10 15.84
N SER A 336 19.15 -24.97 16.95
CA SER A 336 19.31 -23.75 17.73
C SER A 336 20.71 -23.14 17.55
N ASN A 337 20.88 -21.92 18.07
CA ASN A 337 22.12 -21.17 18.24
C ASN A 337 22.76 -20.51 16.99
N SER A 338 22.68 -19.17 16.95
CA SER A 338 23.87 -18.34 17.18
C SER A 338 23.50 -16.86 17.39
N ASN A 339 24.31 -16.15 18.18
CA ASN A 339 24.12 -14.74 18.49
C ASN A 339 24.60 -13.83 17.33
N SER A 340 23.70 -13.10 16.69
CA SER A 340 24.06 -11.85 15.99
C SER A 340 22.93 -10.82 16.08
N LYS A 341 23.27 -9.55 16.33
CA LYS A 341 22.29 -8.49 16.61
C LYS A 341 21.80 -7.81 15.32
N LYS A 342 20.46 -7.75 15.16
CA LYS A 342 19.68 -6.74 14.41
C LYS A 342 20.02 -6.53 12.91
N ASN A 343 19.44 -7.34 12.00
CA ASN A 343 19.08 -7.00 10.60
C ASN A 343 18.58 -8.25 9.81
N VAL A 344 17.33 -8.70 9.96
CA VAL A 344 16.86 -10.02 9.47
C VAL A 344 15.81 -9.99 8.35
N MET A 345 15.93 -10.80 7.30
CA MET A 345 14.95 -10.93 6.21
C MET A 345 14.39 -12.36 6.24
N PHE A 346 13.07 -12.57 6.12
CA PHE A 346 12.53 -13.93 6.03
C PHE A 346 12.88 -14.54 4.67
N THR A 347 13.45 -15.74 4.71
CA THR A 347 13.37 -16.71 3.62
C THR A 347 12.18 -17.64 3.88
N SER A 348 12.03 -18.72 3.10
CA SER A 348 11.01 -19.76 3.27
C SER A 348 11.00 -20.49 4.63
N HIS A 349 11.89 -20.14 5.59
CA HIS A 349 12.09 -20.90 6.84
C HIS A 349 12.03 -20.09 8.17
N GLY A 350 12.14 -18.75 8.22
CA GLY A 350 12.24 -18.03 9.53
C GLY A 350 12.54 -16.52 9.51
N LYS A 351 12.54 -15.85 10.69
CA LYS A 351 12.10 -14.44 10.99
C LYS A 351 12.82 -13.17 10.43
N ILE A 352 12.12 -12.02 10.52
CA ILE A 352 12.46 -10.60 10.13
C ILE A 352 12.93 -9.73 11.35
N PHE A 353 13.46 -8.48 11.31
CA PHE A 353 13.50 -7.36 10.33
C PHE A 353 14.92 -6.88 9.96
N LYS A 354 15.22 -6.68 8.67
CA LYS A 354 15.95 -5.51 8.17
C LYS A 354 14.91 -4.42 8.37
N THR A 355 15.21 -3.45 9.22
CA THR A 355 14.32 -2.31 9.44
C THR A 355 13.96 -1.75 8.08
N PHE A 356 12.69 -1.87 7.69
CA PHE A 356 12.21 -1.30 6.44
C PHE A 356 12.52 0.19 6.55
N LYS A 357 13.46 0.68 5.72
CA LYS A 357 13.97 2.05 5.84
C LYS A 357 12.91 2.98 5.26
N MET A 358 11.95 3.33 6.11
CA MET A 358 10.77 4.14 5.75
C MET A 358 11.14 5.55 5.27
N ALA A 359 12.33 6.05 5.62
CA ALA A 359 12.94 7.25 5.03
C ALA A 359 13.12 7.17 3.50
N HIS A 360 13.17 5.96 2.94
CA HIS A 360 13.21 5.73 1.49
C HIS A 360 11.90 5.09 1.03
N THR A 361 10.78 5.77 1.31
CA THR A 361 9.44 5.34 0.88
C THR A 361 8.69 6.52 0.30
N SER A 362 7.94 6.27 -0.77
CA SER A 362 7.02 7.23 -1.35
C SER A 362 5.60 6.66 -1.30
N THR A 363 4.63 7.55 -1.11
CA THR A 363 3.23 7.25 -1.42
C THR A 363 2.92 7.81 -2.79
N LEU A 364 2.58 6.92 -3.71
CA LEU A 364 2.16 7.27 -5.06
C LEU A 364 0.63 7.29 -5.09
N ILE A 365 0.05 8.40 -5.54
CA ILE A 365 -1.39 8.58 -5.68
C ILE A 365 -1.72 8.57 -7.16
N PHE A 366 -2.50 7.57 -7.57
CA PHE A 366 -3.08 7.50 -8.90
C PHE A 366 -4.58 7.77 -8.83
N GLN A 367 -5.14 8.44 -9.83
CA GLN A 367 -6.58 8.69 -9.92
C GLN A 367 -7.16 8.03 -11.16
N LYS A 368 -8.34 7.41 -11.03
CA LYS A 368 -9.09 6.88 -12.18
C LYS A 368 -9.75 8.02 -12.93
N GLY A 369 -9.34 8.24 -14.17
CA GLY A 369 -9.91 9.27 -15.03
C GLY A 369 -11.39 9.07 -15.32
N THR A 370 -12.08 10.18 -15.61
CA THR A 370 -13.43 10.16 -16.16
C THR A 370 -13.40 9.46 -17.53
N PRO A 371 -14.33 8.53 -17.82
CA PRO A 371 -14.50 8.07 -19.20
C PRO A 371 -14.87 9.28 -20.08
N PRO A 372 -14.53 9.27 -21.38
CA PRO A 372 -15.12 10.23 -22.29
C PRO A 372 -16.65 10.15 -22.16
N PRO A 373 -17.38 11.28 -22.28
CA PRO A 373 -18.82 11.22 -22.40
C PRO A 373 -19.17 10.24 -23.52
N LYS A 374 -20.16 9.38 -23.30
CA LYS A 374 -20.68 8.57 -24.40
C LYS A 374 -21.28 9.54 -25.40
N ASP A 375 -20.73 9.59 -26.60
CA ASP A 375 -21.39 10.24 -27.72
C ASP A 375 -22.73 9.55 -27.91
N ASP A 376 -23.81 10.25 -27.58
CA ASP A 376 -25.19 9.82 -27.84
C ASP A 376 -25.43 9.88 -29.36
N HIS A 377 -24.91 8.87 -30.06
CA HIS A 377 -25.30 8.57 -31.43
C HIS A 377 -26.77 8.13 -31.44
N ARG A 378 -27.65 9.13 -31.55
CA ARG A 378 -29.03 9.00 -32.04
C ARG A 378 -29.06 9.01 -33.56
#